data_AF-A0A7W4C729-F1
#
_entry.id   AF-A0A7W4C729-F1
#
_cell.length_a   1.000
_cell.length_b   1.000
_cell.length_c   1.000
_cell.angle_alpha   90.00
_cell.angle_beta   90.00
_cell.angle_gamma   90.00
#
_symmetry.space_group_name_H-M   'P 1'
#
loop_
_entity.id
_entity.type
_entity.pdbx_description
1 polymer ?
#
loop_
_entity_poly.entity_id
_entity_poly.type
_entity_poly.pdbx_seq_one_letter_code
_entity_poly.pdbx_strand_id
1 'polypeptide(L)'
;MKLKFDKALSLVAIGVLSVVGTVQAAPVYEIVNIEDFDLKGTIDGTRNGYAMAVNSEDEVVGISKGKKKLGTEDIEGGIIDVEDGISDAESITYSVLAPIEANNFTSTTSANAAEGAWKPTFYSLAGTTNPTDVDSDGELVVNSVDTFFYGLNSNGTKVGAYTGEQKTLAYEGTSTTQELWYYRDFELRAIAVKNDVEFSLLPPYTTYVREQDGDTSAATVELGGSSVAADVNENNLVVGYGSTALSSSSVKTV
;
A
#
# COMPACT_ATOMS: atom_id res chain seq x y z
N MET A 1 -48.63 3.73 -2.96
CA MET A 1 -47.50 4.69 -2.99
C MET A 1 -46.23 3.86 -2.87
N LYS A 2 -45.33 3.92 -3.86
CA LYS A 2 -44.12 3.08 -3.96
C LYS A 2 -43.05 3.60 -2.99
N LEU A 3 -42.57 2.75 -2.08
CA LEU A 3 -41.34 2.98 -1.33
C LEU A 3 -40.17 2.72 -2.30
N LYS A 4 -39.39 3.76 -2.60
CA LYS A 4 -38.18 3.64 -3.42
C LYS A 4 -37.02 3.21 -2.54
N PHE A 5 -36.29 2.22 -3.05
CA PHE A 5 -34.98 1.77 -2.63
C PHE A 5 -34.01 2.95 -2.50
N ASP A 6 -33.37 3.09 -1.35
CA ASP A 6 -32.09 3.79 -1.18
C ASP A 6 -31.30 3.09 -0.07
N LYS A 7 -30.66 1.97 -0.43
CA LYS A 7 -29.61 1.31 0.36
C LYS A 7 -28.60 0.73 -0.61
N ALA A 8 -27.65 1.54 -1.02
CA ALA A 8 -26.40 1.05 -1.59
C ALA A 8 -25.54 0.56 -0.43
N LEU A 9 -25.61 -0.75 -0.18
CA LEU A 9 -24.73 -1.44 0.76
C LEU A 9 -23.30 -1.33 0.22
N SER A 10 -22.38 -0.70 0.96
CA SER A 10 -20.98 -0.57 0.55
C SER A 10 -20.34 -1.96 0.45
N LEU A 11 -19.78 -2.29 -0.73
CA LEU A 11 -19.09 -3.56 -1.01
C LEU A 11 -17.95 -3.86 -0.02
N VAL A 12 -17.43 -2.82 0.66
CA VAL A 12 -16.40 -2.94 1.70
C VAL A 12 -16.88 -3.77 2.90
N ALA A 13 -18.18 -3.70 3.23
CA ALA A 13 -18.75 -4.46 4.35
C ALA A 13 -18.74 -5.98 4.11
N ILE A 14 -18.73 -6.43 2.85
CA ILE A 14 -18.71 -7.86 2.49
C ILE A 14 -17.27 -8.40 2.49
N GLY A 15 -16.27 -7.58 2.17
CA GLY A 15 -14.86 -7.97 2.09
C GLY A 15 -14.21 -8.29 3.44
N VAL A 16 -14.65 -7.63 4.53
CA VAL A 16 -14.12 -7.86 5.89
C VAL A 16 -14.72 -9.13 6.54
N LEU A 17 -15.86 -9.63 6.05
CA LEU A 17 -16.60 -10.72 6.67
C LEU A 17 -16.09 -12.13 6.32
N SER A 18 -15.19 -12.30 5.34
CA SER A 18 -14.77 -13.63 4.88
C SER A 18 -13.60 -14.26 5.64
N VAL A 19 -12.96 -13.54 6.58
CA VAL A 19 -11.70 -13.99 7.21
C VAL A 19 -11.79 -14.32 8.72
N VAL A 20 -12.94 -14.16 9.38
CA VAL A 20 -13.05 -14.49 10.84
C VAL A 20 -14.00 -15.66 11.09
N GLY A 21 -13.61 -16.84 10.60
CA GLY A 21 -14.19 -18.11 11.02
C GLY A 21 -13.36 -18.74 12.13
N THR A 22 -13.67 -18.42 13.39
CA THR A 22 -13.85 -19.36 14.54
C THR A 22 -13.80 -18.61 15.89
N VAL A 23 -14.98 -18.52 16.52
CA VAL A 23 -15.23 -18.51 17.98
C VAL A 23 -14.33 -17.65 18.88
N GLN A 24 -14.63 -16.35 18.98
CA GLN A 24 -14.75 -15.64 20.25
C GLN A 24 -15.67 -14.43 20.05
N ALA A 25 -16.46 -14.05 21.07
CA ALA A 25 -17.52 -13.05 21.01
C ALA A 25 -17.20 -11.85 20.08
N ALA A 26 -17.97 -11.73 18.98
CA ALA A 26 -17.84 -10.63 18.04
C ALA A 26 -18.03 -9.31 18.79
N PRO A 27 -17.03 -8.39 18.79
CA PRO A 27 -17.27 -7.06 19.28
C PRO A 27 -18.36 -6.45 18.37
N VAL A 28 -19.41 -5.92 18.99
CA VAL A 28 -20.46 -5.19 18.29
C VAL A 28 -19.82 -3.90 17.80
N TYR A 29 -19.36 -3.88 16.55
CA TYR A 29 -18.91 -2.66 15.89
C TYR A 29 -20.09 -2.00 15.21
N GLU A 30 -20.32 -0.73 15.53
CA GLU A 30 -21.25 0.13 14.83
C GLU A 30 -20.51 0.80 13.66
N ILE A 31 -20.97 0.56 12.44
CA ILE A 31 -20.53 1.33 11.28
C ILE A 31 -21.31 2.65 11.32
N VAL A 32 -20.71 3.68 11.92
CA VAL A 32 -21.23 5.05 11.83
C VAL A 32 -20.77 5.63 10.50
N ASN A 33 -21.71 5.92 9.60
CA ASN A 33 -21.40 6.79 8.47
C ASN A 33 -21.14 8.19 9.03
N ILE A 34 -19.96 8.74 8.79
CA ILE A 34 -19.68 10.13 9.16
C ILE A 34 -20.31 11.01 8.08
N GLU A 35 -21.40 11.70 8.41
CA GLU A 35 -22.18 12.49 7.44
C GLU A 35 -21.48 13.79 7.01
N ASP A 36 -20.46 14.25 7.75
CA ASP A 36 -19.87 15.59 7.61
C ASP A 36 -18.48 15.63 6.94
N PHE A 37 -17.88 14.49 6.58
CA PHE A 37 -16.59 14.44 5.88
C PHE A 37 -16.77 14.07 4.40
N ASP A 38 -16.96 15.08 3.55
CA ASP A 38 -17.03 14.90 2.08
C ASP A 38 -15.67 15.18 1.43
N LEU A 39 -14.89 14.11 1.23
CA LEU A 39 -13.63 14.16 0.48
C LEU A 39 -13.92 14.50 -0.98
N LYS A 40 -13.31 15.60 -1.46
CA LYS A 40 -13.49 16.08 -2.82
C LYS A 40 -12.58 15.32 -3.79
N GLY A 41 -13.01 14.11 -4.14
CA GLY A 41 -12.35 13.27 -5.13
C GLY A 41 -11.13 12.52 -4.58
N THR A 42 -10.14 12.28 -5.44
CA THR A 42 -8.86 11.65 -5.13
C THR A 42 -7.71 12.53 -5.66
N ILE A 43 -6.46 12.20 -5.34
CA ILE A 43 -5.31 12.90 -5.93
C ILE A 43 -5.32 12.73 -7.46
N ASP A 44 -4.85 13.73 -8.20
CA ASP A 44 -4.82 13.63 -9.67
C ASP A 44 -3.97 12.44 -10.13
N GLY A 45 -4.25 11.89 -11.30
CA GLY A 45 -3.58 10.68 -11.79
C GLY A 45 -4.05 9.37 -11.15
N THR A 46 -4.97 9.40 -10.17
CA THR A 46 -5.49 8.20 -9.49
C THR A 46 -6.97 7.94 -9.78
N ARG A 47 -7.45 6.72 -9.48
CA ARG A 47 -8.85 6.32 -9.73
C ARG A 47 -9.75 6.45 -8.51
N ASN A 48 -9.27 5.97 -7.35
CA ASN A 48 -10.03 5.89 -6.12
C ASN A 48 -9.17 6.36 -4.94
N GLY A 49 -9.77 7.08 -4.00
CA GLY A 49 -9.15 7.45 -2.73
C GLY A 49 -9.91 6.86 -1.55
N TYR A 50 -9.19 6.50 -0.49
CA TYR A 50 -9.71 5.97 0.76
C TYR A 50 -9.09 6.75 1.91
N ALA A 51 -9.90 7.48 2.66
CA ALA A 51 -9.47 8.01 3.95
C ALA A 51 -9.36 6.87 4.96
N MET A 52 -8.27 6.89 5.72
CA MET A 52 -7.93 5.84 6.67
C MET A 52 -8.06 6.33 8.11
N ALA A 53 -7.73 7.60 8.38
CA ALA A 53 -7.91 8.20 9.69
C ALA A 53 -8.13 9.72 9.60
N VAL A 54 -8.78 10.27 10.64
CA VAL A 54 -9.02 11.70 10.87
C VAL A 54 -8.63 12.04 12.32
N ASN A 55 -7.94 13.16 12.56
CA ASN A 55 -7.63 13.62 13.91
C ASN A 55 -8.62 14.67 14.43
N SER A 56 -8.39 15.16 15.65
CA SER A 56 -9.24 16.17 16.28
C SER A 56 -9.11 17.58 15.70
N GLU A 57 -8.17 17.79 14.77
CA GLU A 57 -7.93 19.04 14.04
C GLU A 57 -8.49 19.00 12.60
N ASP A 58 -9.31 17.97 12.30
CA ASP A 58 -9.89 17.71 10.98
C ASP A 58 -8.84 17.53 9.88
N GLU A 59 -7.67 17.00 10.22
CA GLU A 59 -6.70 16.50 9.26
C GLU A 59 -6.97 15.02 8.98
N VAL A 60 -6.78 14.62 7.72
CA VAL A 60 -7.04 13.27 7.23
C VAL A 60 -5.80 12.73 6.55
N VAL A 61 -5.54 11.46 6.78
CA VAL A 61 -4.59 10.66 5.99
C VAL A 61 -5.31 9.54 5.28
N GLY A 62 -4.77 9.14 4.13
CA GLY A 62 -5.38 8.09 3.33
C GLY A 62 -4.45 7.51 2.27
N ILE A 63 -5.07 6.71 1.43
CA ILE A 63 -4.45 6.02 0.30
C ILE A 63 -5.23 6.37 -0.95
N SER A 64 -4.52 6.69 -2.02
CA SER A 64 -5.07 6.80 -3.36
C SER A 64 -4.53 5.68 -4.23
N LYS A 65 -5.42 4.97 -4.92
CA LYS A 65 -5.08 3.90 -5.88
C LYS A 65 -4.92 4.48 -7.26
N GLY A 66 -3.79 4.24 -7.91
CA GLY A 66 -3.56 4.69 -9.28
C GLY A 66 -4.50 4.04 -10.29
N LYS A 67 -4.41 4.52 -11.53
CA LYS A 67 -5.23 4.04 -12.64
C LYS A 67 -4.67 2.71 -13.15
N LYS A 68 -5.55 1.82 -13.62
CA LYS A 68 -5.11 0.61 -14.34
C LYS A 68 -4.29 1.06 -15.55
N LYS A 69 -3.09 0.50 -15.70
CA LYS A 69 -2.32 0.67 -16.94
C LYS A 69 -2.95 -0.19 -18.02
N LEU A 70 -3.21 0.44 -19.16
CA LEU A 70 -3.72 -0.22 -20.36
C LEU A 70 -2.55 -0.40 -21.32
N GLY A 71 -2.32 -1.63 -21.76
CA GLY A 71 -1.41 -1.96 -22.84
C GLY A 71 -2.02 -1.64 -24.21
N THR A 72 -1.19 -1.64 -25.24
CA THR A 72 -1.66 -1.48 -26.64
C THR A 72 -2.60 -2.59 -27.09
N GLU A 73 -2.49 -3.75 -26.45
CA GLU A 73 -3.37 -4.90 -26.63
C GLU A 73 -4.76 -4.72 -26.03
N ASP A 74 -4.90 -3.83 -25.04
CA ASP A 74 -6.18 -3.48 -24.41
C ASP A 74 -6.96 -2.41 -25.20
N ILE A 75 -6.39 -1.95 -26.33
CA ILE A 75 -6.95 -0.90 -27.18
C ILE A 75 -7.24 -1.49 -28.56
N GLU A 76 -8.42 -2.09 -28.72
CA GLU A 76 -8.88 -2.59 -30.03
C GLU A 76 -9.64 -1.48 -30.78
N GLY A 77 -9.10 -1.03 -31.91
CA GLY A 77 -9.75 -0.01 -32.75
C GLY A 77 -9.87 1.37 -32.11
N GLY A 78 -9.06 1.68 -31.10
CA GLY A 78 -9.13 2.93 -30.34
C GLY A 78 -10.22 2.95 -29.27
N ILE A 79 -10.86 1.81 -29.01
CA ILE A 79 -11.83 1.61 -27.94
C ILE A 79 -11.18 0.69 -26.90
N ILE A 80 -11.23 1.12 -25.64
CA ILE A 80 -10.85 0.28 -24.50
C ILE A 80 -12.05 -0.61 -24.21
N ASP A 81 -11.86 -1.92 -24.16
CA ASP A 81 -12.98 -2.83 -23.84
C ASP A 81 -13.49 -2.58 -22.42
N VAL A 82 -14.77 -2.84 -22.16
CA VAL A 82 -15.39 -2.60 -20.85
C VAL A 82 -14.74 -3.45 -19.76
N GLU A 83 -14.36 -4.69 -20.10
CA GLU A 83 -13.58 -5.58 -19.26
C GLU A 83 -12.21 -5.00 -18.89
N ASP A 84 -11.63 -4.15 -19.75
CA ASP A 84 -10.31 -3.58 -19.56
C ASP A 84 -10.30 -2.17 -18.95
N GLY A 85 -11.32 -1.36 -19.21
CA GLY A 85 -11.37 0.04 -18.78
C GLY A 85 -11.71 0.23 -17.30
N ILE A 86 -12.61 -0.60 -16.73
CA ILE A 86 -13.03 -0.52 -15.32
C ILE A 86 -13.35 -1.93 -14.81
N SER A 87 -12.32 -2.76 -14.60
CA SER A 87 -12.50 -3.98 -13.81
C SER A 87 -12.81 -3.61 -12.34
N ASP A 88 -13.77 -4.34 -11.75
CA ASP A 88 -14.16 -4.23 -10.35
C ASP A 88 -13.04 -4.63 -9.38
N ALA A 89 -12.01 -5.33 -9.86
CA ALA A 89 -10.83 -5.69 -9.11
C ALA A 89 -9.55 -5.51 -9.94
N GLU A 90 -8.54 -4.82 -9.38
CA GLU A 90 -7.19 -4.95 -9.91
C GLU A 90 -6.56 -6.23 -9.34
N SER A 91 -6.10 -7.11 -10.22
CA SER A 91 -5.24 -8.22 -9.82
C SER A 91 -3.83 -7.68 -9.61
N ILE A 92 -3.39 -7.66 -8.35
CA ILE A 92 -1.98 -7.44 -8.03
C ILE A 92 -1.25 -8.75 -8.36
N THR A 93 -0.53 -8.78 -9.48
CA THR A 93 0.27 -9.94 -9.86
C THR A 93 1.66 -9.79 -9.27
N TYR A 94 1.94 -10.54 -8.21
CA TYR A 94 3.31 -10.69 -7.71
C TYR A 94 4.09 -11.57 -8.67
N SER A 95 5.05 -10.96 -9.37
CA SER A 95 5.89 -11.64 -10.33
C SER A 95 7.34 -11.23 -10.12
N VAL A 96 8.23 -12.22 -10.12
CA VAL A 96 9.67 -11.99 -10.21
C VAL A 96 10.14 -11.83 -11.66
N LEU A 97 9.25 -12.06 -12.63
CA LEU A 97 9.55 -12.06 -14.07
C LEU A 97 9.27 -10.71 -14.74
N ALA A 98 8.52 -9.82 -14.10
CA ALA A 98 8.17 -8.51 -14.65
C ALA A 98 8.60 -7.40 -13.68
N PRO A 99 8.90 -6.19 -14.19
CA PRO A 99 9.09 -5.02 -13.34
C PRO A 99 7.91 -4.83 -12.37
N ILE A 100 8.24 -4.38 -11.17
CA ILE A 100 7.27 -4.10 -10.14
C ILE A 100 6.81 -2.65 -10.27
N GLU A 101 5.51 -2.50 -10.46
CA GLU A 101 4.87 -1.21 -10.58
C GLU A 101 3.95 -1.01 -9.38
N ALA A 102 4.25 -0.01 -8.57
CA ALA A 102 3.44 0.38 -7.43
C ALA A 102 2.20 1.14 -7.88
N ASN A 103 1.10 0.93 -7.16
CA ASN A 103 -0.19 1.54 -7.48
C ASN A 103 -0.91 2.13 -6.27
N ASN A 104 -0.26 2.19 -5.11
CA ASN A 104 -0.78 2.85 -3.91
C ASN A 104 0.07 4.06 -3.54
N PHE A 105 -0.60 5.19 -3.38
CA PHE A 105 -0.02 6.48 -3.09
C PHE A 105 -0.58 7.04 -1.79
N THR A 106 0.25 7.59 -0.93
CA THR A 106 -0.21 8.31 0.26
C THR A 106 -0.85 9.64 -0.09
N SER A 107 -1.95 9.94 0.60
CA SER A 107 -2.63 11.23 0.50
C SER A 107 -2.93 11.83 1.86
N THR A 108 -2.97 13.16 1.90
CA THR A 108 -3.37 13.95 3.07
C THR A 108 -4.35 15.04 2.68
N THR A 109 -5.22 15.44 3.59
CA THR A 109 -6.08 16.62 3.43
C THR A 109 -6.45 17.21 4.79
N SER A 110 -7.08 18.38 4.79
CA SER A 110 -7.57 19.03 6.00
C SER A 110 -8.82 19.85 5.70
N ALA A 111 -9.74 19.97 6.67
CA ALA A 111 -10.82 20.95 6.64
C ALA A 111 -10.30 22.39 6.61
N ASN A 112 -9.16 22.61 7.26
CA ASN A 112 -8.60 23.93 7.55
C ASN A 112 -7.54 24.36 6.52
N ALA A 113 -7.40 23.61 5.42
CA ALA A 113 -6.48 23.95 4.36
C ALA A 113 -6.80 25.34 3.77
N ALA A 114 -5.77 26.19 3.64
CA ALA A 114 -5.90 27.56 3.14
C ALA A 114 -6.53 27.61 1.73
N GLU A 115 -6.34 26.58 0.92
CA GLU A 115 -7.01 26.32 -0.34
C GLU A 115 -7.35 24.82 -0.43
N GLY A 116 -8.52 24.49 -0.97
CA GLY A 116 -8.87 23.08 -1.22
C GLY A 116 -9.19 22.26 0.03
N ALA A 117 -9.95 22.83 0.98
CA ALA A 117 -10.50 22.06 2.10
C ALA A 117 -11.17 20.76 1.62
N TRP A 118 -10.82 19.65 2.26
CA TRP A 118 -11.22 18.28 1.92
C TRP A 118 -10.76 17.75 0.57
N LYS A 119 -9.86 18.46 -0.14
CA LYS A 119 -9.24 17.96 -1.36
C LYS A 119 -7.99 17.15 -1.02
N PRO A 120 -7.91 15.87 -1.36
CA PRO A 120 -6.70 15.08 -1.18
C PRO A 120 -5.51 15.69 -1.93
N THR A 121 -4.36 15.68 -1.26
CA THR A 121 -3.07 16.08 -1.82
C THR A 121 -2.11 14.90 -1.70
N PHE A 122 -1.28 14.71 -2.73
CA PHE A 122 -0.23 13.69 -2.68
C PHE A 122 0.76 14.01 -1.57
N TYR A 123 1.10 13.01 -0.77
CA TYR A 123 2.16 13.09 0.23
C TYR A 123 3.27 12.15 -0.21
N SER A 124 4.46 12.67 -0.46
CA SER A 124 5.63 11.84 -0.79
C SER A 124 6.06 11.08 0.46
N LEU A 125 6.03 9.76 0.36
CA LEU A 125 6.47 8.85 1.42
C LEU A 125 7.49 7.87 0.84
N ALA A 126 8.57 7.59 1.55
CA ALA A 126 9.60 6.64 1.15
C ALA A 126 10.16 6.93 -0.27
N GLY A 127 10.32 8.21 -0.61
CA GLY A 127 10.87 8.66 -1.89
C GLY A 127 9.92 8.55 -3.10
N THR A 128 8.64 8.25 -2.88
CA THR A 128 7.66 8.19 -3.98
C THR A 128 7.43 9.56 -4.63
N THR A 129 7.19 9.55 -5.94
CA THR A 129 6.84 10.73 -6.74
C THR A 129 5.33 10.82 -6.95
N ASN A 130 4.85 12.01 -7.32
CA ASN A 130 3.43 12.20 -7.59
C ASN A 130 3.02 11.35 -8.80
N PRO A 131 1.85 10.68 -8.80
CA PRO A 131 1.36 9.90 -9.94
C PRO A 131 1.22 10.69 -11.26
N THR A 132 1.28 12.02 -11.24
CA THR A 132 1.29 12.86 -12.44
C THR A 132 2.68 13.34 -12.87
N ASP A 133 3.73 13.01 -12.11
CA ASP A 133 5.09 13.43 -12.44
C ASP A 133 5.58 12.72 -13.71
N VAL A 134 6.30 13.47 -14.54
CA VAL A 134 6.91 12.98 -15.79
C VAL A 134 8.44 13.14 -15.73
N ASP A 135 9.15 12.25 -16.41
CA ASP A 135 10.60 12.31 -16.54
C ASP A 135 11.06 13.34 -17.60
N SER A 136 12.37 13.35 -17.90
CA SER A 136 12.96 14.28 -18.88
C SER A 136 12.48 14.05 -20.31
N ASP A 137 11.97 12.86 -20.61
CA ASP A 137 11.47 12.48 -21.92
C ASP A 137 9.94 12.72 -22.02
N GLY A 138 9.31 13.14 -20.92
CA GLY A 138 7.88 13.45 -20.85
C GLY A 138 7.01 12.23 -20.54
N GLU A 139 7.60 11.10 -20.17
CA GLU A 139 6.89 9.88 -19.83
C GLU A 139 6.57 9.86 -18.33
N LEU A 140 5.43 9.24 -17.95
CA LEU A 140 5.02 9.17 -16.55
C LEU A 140 6.05 8.40 -15.71
N VAL A 141 6.44 8.98 -14.57
CA VAL A 141 7.32 8.32 -13.61
C VAL A 141 6.56 7.21 -12.91
N VAL A 142 6.99 5.96 -13.15
CA VAL A 142 6.40 4.77 -12.53
C VAL A 142 7.09 4.49 -11.21
N ASN A 143 6.35 4.62 -10.11
CA ASN A 143 6.84 4.24 -8.79
C ASN A 143 6.97 2.71 -8.71
N SER A 144 8.01 2.22 -8.01
CA SER A 144 8.15 0.80 -7.65
C SER A 144 7.86 0.52 -6.17
N VAL A 145 7.61 1.57 -5.39
CA VAL A 145 7.30 1.53 -3.96
C VAL A 145 5.84 1.88 -3.75
N ASP A 146 5.07 0.97 -3.15
CA ASP A 146 3.71 1.24 -2.70
C ASP A 146 3.77 1.89 -1.31
N THR A 147 2.91 2.88 -1.09
CA THR A 147 2.87 3.65 0.15
C THR A 147 1.47 3.70 0.73
N PHE A 148 1.41 3.65 2.06
CA PHE A 148 0.15 3.60 2.80
C PHE A 148 0.22 4.46 4.05
N PHE A 149 -0.84 5.22 4.32
CA PHE A 149 -1.12 5.78 5.63
C PHE A 149 -2.33 5.09 6.23
N TYR A 150 -2.26 4.78 7.53
CA TYR A 150 -3.32 4.10 8.26
C TYR A 150 -3.80 4.91 9.47
N GLY A 151 -2.93 5.70 10.10
CA GLY A 151 -3.27 6.48 11.30
C GLY A 151 -2.62 7.85 11.32
N LEU A 152 -3.24 8.77 12.05
CA LEU A 152 -2.62 10.04 12.45
C LEU A 152 -3.11 10.45 13.84
N ASN A 153 -2.35 11.31 14.52
CA ASN A 153 -2.78 11.96 15.75
C ASN A 153 -2.79 13.49 15.61
N SER A 154 -3.27 14.18 16.65
CA SER A 154 -3.35 15.65 16.70
C SER A 154 -2.00 16.33 16.95
N ASN A 155 -0.92 15.55 17.15
CA ASN A 155 0.46 16.07 17.18
C ASN A 155 1.13 16.04 15.80
N GLY A 156 0.37 15.80 14.72
CA GLY A 156 0.86 15.72 13.36
C GLY A 156 1.69 14.47 13.04
N THR A 157 1.70 13.45 13.92
CA THR A 157 2.36 12.18 13.63
C THR A 157 1.46 11.33 12.75
N LYS A 158 1.97 10.88 11.61
CA LYS A 158 1.28 10.01 10.65
C LYS A 158 1.97 8.66 10.64
N VAL A 159 1.22 7.57 10.53
CA VAL A 159 1.78 6.22 10.53
C VAL A 159 1.18 5.37 9.43
N GLY A 160 1.97 4.42 8.95
CA GLY A 160 1.52 3.51 7.92
C GLY A 160 2.58 2.48 7.55
N ALA A 161 2.69 2.22 6.26
CA ALA A 161 3.64 1.26 5.73
C ALA A 161 4.09 1.60 4.30
N TYR A 162 5.17 0.97 3.86
CA TYR A 162 5.69 1.07 2.50
C TYR A 162 6.38 -0.23 2.06
N THR A 163 6.44 -0.48 0.76
CA THR A 163 7.17 -1.64 0.20
C THR A 163 8.63 -1.29 -0.06
N GLY A 164 9.48 -2.31 -0.26
CA GLY A 164 10.88 -2.07 -0.63
C GLY A 164 11.04 -1.52 -2.06
N GLU A 165 12.17 -0.84 -2.30
CA GLU A 165 12.57 -0.46 -3.66
C GLU A 165 12.80 -1.71 -4.52
N GLN A 166 12.46 -1.60 -5.80
CA GLN A 166 12.77 -2.66 -6.76
C GLN A 166 14.28 -2.84 -6.91
N LYS A 167 14.70 -4.10 -6.86
CA LYS A 167 16.03 -4.57 -7.23
C LYS A 167 15.94 -5.55 -8.38
N THR A 168 17.06 -5.68 -9.09
CA THR A 168 17.20 -6.63 -10.19
C THR A 168 18.38 -7.57 -9.98
N LEU A 169 18.26 -8.76 -10.54
CA LEU A 169 19.34 -9.76 -10.63
C LEU A 169 19.36 -10.32 -12.05
N ALA A 170 20.53 -10.62 -12.59
CA ALA A 170 20.62 -11.24 -13.91
C ALA A 170 19.90 -12.60 -13.94
N TYR A 171 19.17 -12.87 -15.02
CA TYR A 171 18.54 -14.17 -15.25
C TYR A 171 19.54 -15.13 -15.92
N GLU A 172 19.83 -16.26 -15.27
CA GLU A 172 20.76 -17.29 -15.77
C GLU A 172 20.06 -18.54 -16.33
N GLY A 173 18.78 -18.45 -16.69
CA GLY A 173 18.01 -19.58 -17.21
C GLY A 173 18.05 -19.72 -18.74
N THR A 174 17.16 -20.56 -19.28
CA THR A 174 17.12 -20.88 -20.72
C THR A 174 16.15 -20.02 -21.53
N SER A 175 15.34 -19.18 -20.88
CA SER A 175 14.45 -18.25 -21.58
C SER A 175 15.26 -17.23 -22.37
N THR A 176 14.87 -16.97 -23.61
CA THR A 176 15.48 -15.94 -24.46
C THR A 176 14.82 -14.56 -24.31
N THR A 177 13.73 -14.47 -23.55
CA THR A 177 12.97 -13.23 -23.35
C THR A 177 13.09 -12.68 -21.93
N GLN A 178 13.66 -13.45 -21.00
CA GLN A 178 13.87 -13.04 -19.62
C GLN A 178 15.32 -12.63 -19.43
N GLU A 179 15.56 -11.35 -19.13
CA GLU A 179 16.92 -10.85 -18.86
C GLU A 179 17.20 -10.67 -17.37
N LEU A 180 16.17 -10.31 -16.59
CA LEU A 180 16.32 -9.93 -15.18
C LEU A 180 15.27 -10.61 -14.30
N TRP A 181 15.64 -10.97 -13.07
CA TRP A 181 14.68 -11.16 -11.98
C TRP A 181 14.41 -9.83 -11.30
N TYR A 182 13.17 -9.59 -10.88
CA TYR A 182 12.73 -8.41 -10.13
C TYR A 182 12.32 -8.82 -8.71
N TYR A 183 12.83 -8.12 -7.70
CA TYR A 183 12.54 -8.42 -6.30
C TYR A 183 12.67 -7.19 -5.40
N ARG A 184 12.32 -7.33 -4.12
CA ARG A 184 12.52 -6.33 -3.07
C ARG A 184 13.21 -6.96 -1.87
N ASP A 185 13.92 -6.17 -1.07
CA ASP A 185 14.50 -6.66 0.19
C ASP A 185 13.42 -7.01 1.24
N PHE A 186 12.24 -6.39 1.13
CA PHE A 186 11.11 -6.62 2.01
C PHE A 186 9.79 -6.28 1.29
N GLU A 187 8.74 -6.99 1.65
CA GLU A 187 7.41 -6.73 1.12
C GLU A 187 6.74 -5.53 1.77
N LEU A 188 6.90 -5.32 3.08
CA LEU A 188 6.22 -4.22 3.77
C LEU A 188 6.97 -3.83 5.04
N ARG A 189 7.25 -2.54 5.23
CA ARG A 189 7.81 -2.01 6.49
C ARG A 189 6.94 -0.90 7.04
N ALA A 190 6.84 -0.88 8.36
CA ALA A 190 6.16 0.16 9.08
C ALA A 190 6.96 1.47 9.00
N ILE A 191 6.25 2.58 8.96
CA ILE A 191 6.85 3.91 8.92
C ILE A 191 6.01 4.87 9.76
N ALA A 192 6.69 5.76 10.46
CA ALA A 192 6.10 6.91 11.12
C ALA A 192 6.68 8.17 10.50
N VAL A 193 5.86 9.21 10.37
CA VAL A 193 6.26 10.51 9.87
C VAL A 193 5.90 11.57 10.89
N LYS A 194 6.86 12.44 11.22
CA LYS A 194 6.66 13.57 12.12
C LYS A 194 7.48 14.76 11.66
N ASN A 195 6.85 15.92 11.53
CA ASN A 195 7.47 17.14 10.99
C ASN A 195 8.16 16.89 9.64
N ASP A 196 7.48 16.14 8.76
CA ASP A 196 7.98 15.70 7.44
C ASP A 196 9.27 14.85 7.48
N VAL A 197 9.67 14.37 8.66
CA VAL A 197 10.76 13.41 8.82
C VAL A 197 10.20 12.00 8.90
N GLU A 198 10.72 11.14 8.04
CA GLU A 198 10.37 9.72 7.97
C GLU A 198 11.21 8.87 8.93
N PHE A 199 10.54 8.00 9.67
CA PHE A 199 11.14 7.05 10.61
C PHE A 199 10.69 5.64 10.24
N SER A 200 11.59 4.86 9.65
CA SER A 200 11.35 3.44 9.41
C SER A 200 11.27 2.69 10.74
N LEU A 201 10.16 2.01 10.98
CA LEU A 201 9.92 1.23 12.19
C LEU A 201 10.25 -0.23 11.88
N LEU A 202 11.52 -0.58 12.04
CA LEU A 202 12.00 -1.90 11.68
C LEU A 202 11.34 -2.99 12.55
N PRO A 203 10.81 -4.06 11.95
CA PRO A 203 10.32 -5.22 12.68
C PRO A 203 11.49 -5.92 13.38
N PRO A 204 11.20 -6.76 14.39
CA PRO A 204 12.15 -7.77 14.83
C PRO A 204 12.36 -8.76 13.69
N TYR A 205 13.60 -9.09 13.38
CA TYR A 205 13.96 -10.12 12.40
C TYR A 205 14.98 -11.09 13.01
N THR A 206 15.05 -12.28 12.43
CA THR A 206 16.05 -13.29 12.79
C THR A 206 17.12 -13.31 11.71
N THR A 207 18.37 -13.08 12.09
CA THR A 207 19.51 -13.18 11.18
C THR A 207 20.07 -14.59 11.19
N TYR A 208 20.11 -15.22 10.02
CA TYR A 208 20.77 -16.50 9.78
C TYR A 208 22.09 -16.24 9.08
N VAL A 209 23.17 -16.71 9.69
CA VAL A 209 24.52 -16.60 9.14
C VAL A 209 24.98 -18.00 8.75
N ARG A 210 25.39 -18.14 7.50
CA ARG A 210 26.11 -19.29 7.00
C ARG A 210 27.55 -18.86 6.75
N GLU A 211 28.47 -19.46 7.49
CA GLU A 211 29.91 -19.32 7.23
C GLU A 211 30.28 -20.03 5.91
N GLN A 212 31.40 -19.63 5.31
CA GLN A 212 31.90 -20.31 4.11
C GLN A 212 32.24 -21.77 4.43
N ASP A 213 31.75 -22.70 3.61
CA ASP A 213 32.05 -24.13 3.73
C ASP A 213 32.28 -24.76 2.35
N GLY A 214 33.52 -25.18 2.10
CA GLY A 214 33.97 -25.68 0.79
C GLY A 214 33.69 -24.68 -0.34
N ASP A 215 32.93 -25.13 -1.35
CA ASP A 215 32.51 -24.34 -2.51
C ASP A 215 31.28 -23.46 -2.22
N THR A 216 30.73 -23.50 -1.01
CA THR A 216 29.56 -22.70 -0.64
C THR A 216 29.98 -21.36 -0.05
N SER A 217 29.66 -20.27 -0.73
CA SER A 217 29.92 -18.91 -0.24
C SER A 217 29.20 -18.62 1.08
N ALA A 218 29.87 -17.87 1.95
CA ALA A 218 29.24 -17.30 3.14
C ALA A 218 28.01 -16.47 2.74
N ALA A 219 26.96 -16.52 3.56
CA ALA A 219 25.73 -15.78 3.32
C ALA A 219 25.11 -15.34 4.64
N THR A 220 24.56 -14.14 4.66
CA THR A 220 23.71 -13.65 5.75
C THR A 220 22.32 -13.41 5.18
N VAL A 221 21.31 -13.98 5.83
CA VAL A 221 19.91 -13.85 5.43
C VAL A 221 19.11 -13.36 6.63
N GLU A 222 18.33 -12.32 6.44
CA GLU A 222 17.37 -11.84 7.43
C GLU A 222 15.99 -12.45 7.11
N LEU A 223 15.41 -13.18 8.06
CA LEU A 223 14.14 -13.88 7.93
C LEU A 223 13.10 -13.31 8.89
N GLY A 224 11.87 -13.19 8.40
CA GLY A 224 10.84 -12.31 8.99
C GLY A 224 10.86 -10.97 8.27
N GLY A 225 10.47 -9.90 8.95
CA GLY A 225 10.81 -8.57 8.43
C GLY A 225 9.69 -7.80 7.73
N SER A 226 8.44 -8.27 7.81
CA SER A 226 7.27 -7.46 7.47
C SER A 226 6.78 -6.70 8.69
N SER A 227 6.40 -5.43 8.54
CA SER A 227 5.74 -4.64 9.58
C SER A 227 4.76 -3.63 9.01
N VAL A 228 3.77 -3.28 9.83
CA VAL A 228 2.77 -2.25 9.56
C VAL A 228 2.53 -1.45 10.84
N ALA A 229 2.60 -0.13 10.75
CA ALA A 229 2.11 0.76 11.80
C ALA A 229 0.65 1.11 11.51
N ALA A 230 -0.27 0.52 12.25
CA ALA A 230 -1.70 0.58 11.96
C ALA A 230 -2.37 1.83 12.56
N ASP A 231 -1.89 2.31 13.72
CA ASP A 231 -2.48 3.46 14.40
C ASP A 231 -1.47 4.13 15.35
N VAL A 232 -1.76 5.37 15.75
CA VAL A 232 -0.93 6.17 16.67
C VAL A 232 -1.79 6.99 17.61
N ASN A 233 -1.51 6.92 18.91
CA ASN A 233 -2.25 7.70 19.90
C ASN A 233 -1.65 9.11 20.12
N GLU A 234 -2.33 9.94 20.93
CA GLU A 234 -1.91 11.31 21.25
C GLU A 234 -0.62 11.42 22.09
N ASN A 235 -0.07 10.30 22.57
CA ASN A 235 1.26 10.26 23.19
C ASN A 235 2.36 9.87 22.20
N ASN A 236 2.05 9.78 20.90
CA ASN A 236 2.91 9.27 19.83
C ASN A 236 3.34 7.80 20.03
N LEU A 237 2.51 7.01 20.73
CA LEU A 237 2.72 5.57 20.80
C LEU A 237 2.06 4.92 19.59
N VAL A 238 2.88 4.24 18.81
CA VAL A 238 2.48 3.55 17.58
C VAL A 238 2.08 2.11 17.92
N VAL A 239 0.96 1.65 17.38
CA VAL A 239 0.53 0.26 17.44
C VAL A 239 0.48 -0.34 16.04
N GLY A 240 0.71 -1.64 15.94
CA GLY A 240 0.86 -2.29 14.64
C GLY A 240 1.17 -3.77 14.74
N TYR A 241 1.53 -4.34 13.61
CA TYR A 241 1.84 -5.76 13.47
C TYR A 241 3.23 -5.93 12.88
N GLY A 242 3.91 -6.99 13.27
CA GLY A 242 5.21 -7.37 12.73
C GLY A 242 5.34 -8.87 12.63
N SER A 243 5.99 -9.35 11.57
CA SER A 243 6.35 -10.75 11.41
C SER A 243 7.79 -10.97 11.86
N THR A 244 7.98 -11.89 12.80
CA THR A 244 9.27 -12.17 13.45
C THR A 244 9.89 -13.49 13.02
N ALA A 245 9.14 -14.35 12.31
CA ALA A 245 9.58 -15.68 11.92
C ALA A 245 8.80 -16.23 10.71
N LEU A 246 9.34 -17.27 10.08
CA LEU A 246 8.62 -18.08 9.10
C LEU A 246 7.47 -18.86 9.76
N SER A 247 6.45 -19.19 8.96
CA SER A 247 5.43 -20.16 9.35
C SER A 247 6.10 -21.45 9.88
N SER A 248 5.58 -22.01 10.96
CA SER A 248 6.09 -23.25 11.55
C SER A 248 6.09 -24.44 10.59
N SER A 249 5.22 -24.42 9.56
CA SER A 249 5.19 -25.41 8.49
C SER A 249 6.40 -25.32 7.55
N SER A 250 7.03 -24.15 7.43
CA SER A 250 8.23 -23.93 6.61
C SER A 250 9.52 -24.34 7.32
N VAL A 251 9.50 -24.43 8.65
CA VAL A 251 10.68 -24.76 9.48
C VAL A 251 10.96 -26.27 9.52
N LYS A 252 9.94 -27.12 9.30
CA LYS A 252 10.06 -28.58 9.42
C LYS A 252 10.57 -29.32 8.18
N THR A 253 10.91 -28.60 7.10
CA THR A 253 11.29 -29.20 5.81
C THR A 253 12.79 -29.03 5.51
N VAL A 254 13.63 -28.94 6.54
CA VAL A 254 15.10 -28.95 6.42
C VAL A 254 15.65 -30.20 7.08
#